data_AF-A0A843WMN3-F1
#
_entry.id   AF-A0A843WMN3-F1
#
_cell.length_a   1.000
_cell.length_b   1.000
_cell.length_c   1.000
_cell.angle_alpha   90.00
_cell.angle_beta   90.00
_cell.angle_gamma   90.00
#
_symmetry.space_group_name_H-M   'P 1'
#
loop_
_entity.id
_entity.type
_entity.pdbx_description
1 polymer ?
#
loop_
_entity_poly.entity_id
_entity_poly.type
_entity_poly.pdbx_seq_one_letter_code
_entity_poly.pdbx_strand_id
1 'polypeptide(L)'
;MDGDDDGAWWRNLEGQRHMMARQWWIGGATVVSPSQGGHIVEEAIVARDILSLGRWRRWLGASHSLVSDVGASHPALFGQFQRDRFQEICKTLRVLNAVRDPEIGIPLSIQQYKLLTAPVLIARLINGHQHFLALRISEYLNLNPEVVVMHWACAKITASTAIHDGALLDILLDKLKLCKGISYAAVAAHADNCGKRKLAAMLVDHEPRSSKQIPLLLSIGEDETAFVKATESADTDLVYLVLFHVWQKRSPLEFLGMIHPKPLARDLFIAYARCYKHEFLKDFFLSIGQLQDVAYLLLKESWELGSNLAAGKGSGSPLQGPRIRVIEQAQKLFSETKEHTFESKAAEEHAKLLKVQHELEISTKQAIFVDSSISDTIRTCIVLGNHRAAMKVKQDFKVSEKRWYWLKAFALATVRDWDALEKFSKEKRPPTGYKPFVEACIDAGEKNEALKYIPKLTDPREKAEAYDRIGMAREAADAAAEAKDSELLGRFKLSFPQNVTATLDAIRDRFPFQG
;
A
#
# COMPACT_ATOMS: atom_id res chain seq x y z
N MET A 1 -34.35 -13.92 -71.82
CA MET A 1 -35.09 -15.18 -71.73
C MET A 1 -34.20 -16.09 -70.90
N ASP A 2 -34.18 -15.86 -69.58
CA ASP A 2 -35.05 -16.52 -68.58
C ASP A 2 -34.65 -18.00 -68.46
N GLY A 3 -34.43 -18.62 -67.32
CA GLY A 3 -34.52 -18.28 -65.89
C GLY A 3 -33.82 -19.43 -65.13
N ASP A 4 -33.35 -19.14 -63.92
CA ASP A 4 -33.88 -19.71 -62.66
C ASP A 4 -33.52 -21.17 -62.36
N ASP A 5 -32.52 -21.38 -61.47
CA ASP A 5 -32.45 -22.58 -60.62
C ASP A 5 -31.65 -22.35 -59.31
N ASP A 6 -32.06 -21.36 -58.50
CA ASP A 6 -31.54 -21.12 -57.12
C ASP A 6 -32.53 -21.57 -56.02
N GLY A 7 -33.31 -22.62 -56.30
CA GLY A 7 -34.41 -23.11 -55.44
C GLY A 7 -34.06 -24.17 -54.38
N ALA A 8 -32.80 -24.63 -54.29
CA ALA A 8 -32.44 -25.81 -53.48
C ALA A 8 -31.68 -25.51 -52.16
N TRP A 9 -31.13 -24.31 -51.97
CA TRP A 9 -30.36 -23.97 -50.76
C TRP A 9 -31.20 -23.44 -49.58
N TRP A 10 -32.39 -22.88 -49.85
CA TRP A 10 -33.23 -22.24 -48.82
C TRP A 10 -33.98 -23.22 -47.91
N ARG A 11 -34.25 -24.45 -48.35
CA ARG A 11 -35.03 -25.42 -47.55
C ARG A 11 -34.26 -26.07 -46.40
N ASN A 12 -32.92 -26.03 -46.41
CA ASN A 12 -32.10 -26.70 -45.38
C ASN A 12 -31.78 -25.80 -44.17
N LEU A 13 -31.88 -24.47 -44.30
CA LEU A 13 -31.69 -23.53 -43.18
C LEU A 13 -32.93 -23.37 -42.29
N GLU A 14 -34.13 -23.56 -42.84
CA GLU A 14 -35.40 -23.47 -42.10
C GLU A 14 -35.54 -24.65 -41.09
N GLY A 15 -35.01 -25.82 -41.45
CA GLY A 15 -34.99 -27.03 -40.60
C GLY A 15 -34.06 -26.91 -39.39
N GLN A 16 -32.91 -26.25 -39.51
CA GLN A 16 -32.00 -26.01 -38.38
C GLN A 16 -32.47 -24.87 -37.46
N ARG A 17 -33.21 -23.88 -37.99
CA ARG A 17 -33.82 -22.80 -37.20
C ARG A 17 -35.00 -23.25 -36.30
N HIS A 18 -35.77 -24.24 -36.75
CA HIS A 18 -36.84 -24.84 -35.94
C HIS A 18 -36.31 -25.66 -34.74
N MET A 19 -35.08 -26.17 -34.81
CA MET A 19 -34.44 -26.89 -33.70
C MET A 19 -34.02 -25.98 -32.55
N MET A 20 -33.55 -24.75 -32.83
CA MET A 20 -33.17 -23.79 -31.77
C MET A 20 -34.37 -23.21 -31.02
N ALA A 21 -35.55 -23.15 -31.64
CA ALA A 21 -36.79 -22.76 -30.94
C ALA A 21 -37.32 -23.86 -30.01
N ARG A 22 -37.02 -25.14 -30.30
CA ARG A 22 -37.36 -26.28 -29.43
C ARG A 22 -36.42 -26.43 -28.22
N GLN A 23 -35.18 -25.93 -28.31
CA GLN A 23 -34.23 -25.95 -27.19
C GLN A 23 -34.59 -25.01 -26.04
N TRP A 24 -35.57 -24.12 -26.22
CA TRP A 24 -36.14 -23.33 -25.13
C TRP A 24 -37.18 -24.11 -24.29
N TRP A 25 -37.66 -25.28 -24.74
CA TRP A 25 -38.91 -25.86 -24.21
C TRP A 25 -39.04 -27.38 -24.37
N ILE A 26 -38.11 -28.20 -23.87
CA ILE A 26 -38.42 -29.59 -23.48
C ILE A 26 -37.71 -29.93 -22.17
N GLY A 27 -38.47 -29.87 -21.09
CA GLY A 27 -38.05 -30.29 -19.76
C GLY A 27 -39.25 -30.42 -18.82
N GLY A 28 -40.03 -31.49 -19.00
CA GLY A 28 -40.96 -31.99 -17.98
C GLY A 28 -42.40 -31.47 -18.05
N ALA A 29 -43.17 -31.95 -19.03
CA ALA A 29 -44.63 -31.97 -18.93
C ALA A 29 -45.06 -33.40 -18.55
N THR A 30 -45.27 -33.65 -17.26
CA THR A 30 -46.02 -34.82 -16.77
C THR A 30 -47.38 -34.34 -16.32
N VAL A 31 -48.42 -34.88 -16.95
CA VAL A 31 -49.83 -34.56 -16.74
C VAL A 31 -50.29 -34.92 -15.32
N VAL A 32 -50.81 -33.97 -14.54
CA VAL A 32 -51.69 -34.22 -13.38
C VAL A 32 -52.80 -33.15 -13.27
N SER A 33 -54.00 -33.64 -12.96
CA SER A 33 -55.34 -33.03 -12.88
C SER A 33 -55.52 -31.81 -11.92
N PRO A 34 -56.65 -31.08 -12.00
CA PRO A 34 -56.75 -29.68 -11.56
C PRO A 34 -57.18 -29.54 -10.10
N SER A 35 -56.26 -29.09 -9.26
CA SER A 35 -56.59 -28.49 -7.95
C SER A 35 -55.44 -27.62 -7.45
N GLN A 36 -55.31 -26.38 -7.92
CA GLN A 36 -54.61 -25.27 -7.25
C GLN A 36 -54.65 -24.01 -8.13
N GLY A 37 -55.36 -22.98 -7.67
CA GLY A 37 -55.56 -21.70 -8.37
C GLY A 37 -54.34 -20.77 -8.46
N GLY A 38 -53.12 -21.30 -8.23
CA GLY A 38 -51.86 -20.55 -8.36
C GLY A 38 -51.14 -20.76 -9.69
N HIS A 39 -51.27 -21.95 -10.31
CA HIS A 39 -50.58 -22.30 -11.55
C HIS A 39 -51.12 -21.56 -12.79
N ILE A 40 -52.37 -21.09 -12.73
CA ILE A 40 -53.05 -20.43 -13.86
C ILE A 40 -52.46 -19.03 -14.14
N VAL A 41 -51.85 -18.39 -13.13
CA VAL A 41 -51.25 -17.04 -13.30
C VAL A 41 -49.86 -17.12 -13.93
N GLU A 42 -49.06 -18.15 -13.62
CA GLU A 42 -47.74 -18.36 -14.22
C GLU A 42 -47.82 -18.77 -15.69
N GLU A 43 -48.75 -19.66 -16.05
CA GLU A 43 -48.99 -20.02 -17.45
C GLU A 43 -49.59 -18.84 -18.24
N ALA A 44 -50.40 -17.99 -17.62
CA ALA A 44 -50.97 -16.82 -18.27
C ALA A 44 -49.94 -15.71 -18.56
N ILE A 45 -48.95 -15.49 -17.69
CA ILE A 45 -47.88 -14.50 -17.92
C ILE A 45 -46.96 -14.98 -19.06
N VAL A 46 -46.61 -16.27 -19.08
CA VAL A 46 -45.75 -16.86 -20.11
C VAL A 46 -46.47 -17.02 -21.45
N ALA A 47 -47.75 -17.39 -21.47
CA ALA A 47 -48.56 -17.49 -22.69
C ALA A 47 -48.90 -16.12 -23.30
N ARG A 48 -49.06 -15.07 -22.47
CA ARG A 48 -49.29 -13.69 -22.92
C ARG A 48 -48.09 -13.10 -23.66
N ASP A 49 -46.87 -13.47 -23.26
CA ASP A 49 -45.65 -13.10 -24.00
C ASP A 49 -45.54 -13.85 -25.36
N ILE A 50 -46.05 -15.09 -25.46
CA ILE A 50 -45.97 -15.92 -26.67
C ILE A 50 -46.87 -15.43 -27.81
N LEU A 51 -48.09 -14.98 -27.53
CA LEU A 51 -49.01 -14.45 -28.55
C LEU A 51 -48.60 -13.07 -29.05
N SER A 52 -48.00 -12.25 -28.19
CA SER A 52 -47.41 -10.98 -28.61
C SER A 52 -46.18 -11.22 -29.49
N LEU A 53 -45.30 -12.18 -29.14
CA LEU A 53 -44.09 -12.57 -29.89
C LEU A 53 -44.33 -12.88 -31.38
N GLY A 54 -45.47 -13.50 -31.74
CA GLY A 54 -45.83 -13.81 -33.13
C GLY A 54 -46.11 -12.57 -34.00
N ARG A 55 -46.69 -11.52 -33.41
CA ARG A 55 -46.92 -10.23 -34.06
C ARG A 55 -45.65 -9.37 -34.11
N TRP A 56 -44.84 -9.40 -33.06
CA TRP A 56 -43.58 -8.64 -32.98
C TRP A 56 -42.46 -9.18 -33.87
N ARG A 57 -42.36 -10.50 -34.11
CA ARG A 57 -41.41 -11.06 -35.09
C ARG A 57 -41.70 -10.60 -36.53
N ARG A 58 -42.98 -10.45 -36.87
CA ARG A 58 -43.44 -9.93 -38.17
C ARG A 58 -43.13 -8.43 -38.32
N TRP A 59 -43.02 -7.70 -37.20
CA TRP A 59 -42.71 -6.27 -37.13
C TRP A 59 -41.21 -5.95 -37.36
N LEU A 60 -40.28 -6.81 -36.90
CA LEU A 60 -38.84 -6.64 -37.12
C LEU A 60 -38.37 -7.09 -38.53
N GLY A 61 -39.00 -8.11 -39.12
CA GLY A 61 -38.57 -8.69 -40.40
C GLY A 61 -38.97 -7.91 -41.64
N ALA A 62 -39.96 -7.01 -41.56
CA ALA A 62 -40.54 -6.35 -42.73
C ALA A 62 -39.82 -5.05 -43.17
N SER A 63 -38.70 -4.69 -42.53
CA SER A 63 -38.17 -3.32 -42.57
C SER A 63 -36.70 -3.17 -42.99
N HIS A 64 -36.20 -4.03 -43.87
CA HIS A 64 -35.03 -3.69 -44.70
C HIS A 64 -35.42 -3.34 -46.14
N SER A 65 -36.60 -3.76 -46.62
CA SER A 65 -37.07 -3.54 -48.00
C SER A 65 -37.99 -2.32 -48.17
N LEU A 66 -38.78 -1.95 -47.17
CA LEU A 66 -39.79 -0.89 -47.34
C LEU A 66 -39.26 0.55 -47.23
N VAL A 67 -38.09 0.76 -46.61
CA VAL A 67 -37.48 2.11 -46.50
C VAL A 67 -36.65 2.43 -47.75
N SER A 68 -36.13 1.42 -48.45
CA SER A 68 -35.45 1.60 -49.74
C SER A 68 -36.43 1.88 -50.89
N ASP A 69 -37.60 1.23 -50.90
CA ASP A 69 -38.52 1.29 -52.05
C ASP A 69 -39.33 2.59 -52.16
N VAL A 70 -39.67 3.23 -51.04
CA VAL A 70 -40.46 4.48 -51.05
C VAL A 70 -39.60 5.70 -51.43
N GLY A 71 -38.28 5.63 -51.21
CA GLY A 71 -37.34 6.68 -51.62
C GLY A 71 -37.07 6.72 -53.13
N ALA A 72 -37.34 5.63 -53.85
CA ALA A 72 -37.06 5.51 -55.28
C ALA A 72 -38.18 6.03 -56.19
N SER A 73 -39.40 6.18 -55.66
CA SER A 73 -40.61 6.39 -56.48
C SER A 73 -40.99 7.86 -56.71
N HIS A 74 -40.49 8.83 -55.93
CA HIS A 74 -40.78 10.27 -56.13
C HIS A 74 -39.65 11.23 -55.68
N PRO A 75 -38.55 11.40 -56.44
CA PRO A 75 -37.44 12.27 -56.06
C PRO A 75 -37.78 13.78 -55.96
N ALA A 76 -38.87 14.23 -56.60
CA ALA A 76 -39.26 15.65 -56.63
C ALA A 76 -39.99 16.16 -55.36
N LEU A 77 -40.57 15.26 -54.55
CA LEU A 77 -41.29 15.64 -53.32
C LEU A 77 -40.40 15.61 -52.07
N PHE A 78 -39.27 14.91 -52.13
CA PHE A 78 -38.39 14.65 -50.98
C PHE A 78 -37.05 15.43 -51.02
N GLY A 79 -36.82 16.26 -52.03
CA GLY A 79 -35.60 17.09 -52.14
C GLY A 79 -35.42 18.12 -51.01
N GLN A 80 -36.49 18.45 -50.27
CA GLN A 80 -36.48 19.38 -49.13
C GLN A 80 -36.69 18.71 -47.76
N PHE A 81 -36.94 17.40 -47.72
CA PHE A 81 -37.14 16.69 -46.45
C PHE A 81 -35.81 16.14 -45.97
N GLN A 82 -35.28 16.69 -44.88
CA GLN A 82 -34.09 16.15 -44.22
C GLN A 82 -34.35 14.68 -43.87
N ARG A 83 -33.62 13.76 -44.53
CA ARG A 83 -33.80 12.30 -44.40
C ARG A 83 -33.77 11.84 -42.94
N ASP A 84 -32.95 12.49 -42.13
CA ASP A 84 -32.82 12.21 -40.69
C ASP A 84 -34.11 12.48 -39.91
N ARG A 85 -34.80 13.59 -40.24
CA ARG A 85 -36.08 13.97 -39.61
C ARG A 85 -37.19 12.97 -39.94
N PHE A 86 -37.22 12.45 -41.16
CA PHE A 86 -38.18 11.42 -41.55
C PHE A 86 -37.94 10.12 -40.79
N GLN A 87 -36.70 9.67 -40.71
CA GLN A 87 -36.32 8.47 -39.95
C GLN A 87 -36.66 8.60 -38.46
N GLU A 88 -36.42 9.76 -37.86
CA GLU A 88 -36.74 10.05 -36.45
C GLU A 88 -38.25 10.01 -36.18
N ILE A 89 -39.06 10.57 -37.08
CA ILE A 89 -40.52 10.54 -36.98
C ILE A 89 -41.03 9.10 -37.10
N CYS A 90 -40.51 8.31 -38.04
CA CYS A 90 -40.87 6.89 -38.17
C CYS A 90 -40.48 6.07 -36.92
N LYS A 91 -39.29 6.31 -36.35
CA LYS A 91 -38.86 5.69 -35.09
C LYS A 91 -39.81 6.05 -33.94
N THR A 92 -40.16 7.33 -33.83
CA THR A 92 -41.07 7.83 -32.79
C THR A 92 -42.47 7.25 -32.92
N LEU A 93 -43.05 7.23 -34.12
CA LEU A 93 -44.38 6.66 -34.36
C LEU A 93 -44.44 5.16 -34.08
N ARG A 94 -43.37 4.43 -34.39
CA ARG A 94 -43.24 3.00 -34.06
C ARG A 94 -43.28 2.74 -32.55
N VAL A 95 -42.52 3.52 -31.77
CA VAL A 95 -42.53 3.44 -30.30
C VAL A 95 -43.89 3.82 -29.74
N LEU A 96 -44.49 4.90 -30.25
CA LEU A 96 -45.82 5.36 -29.83
C LEU A 96 -46.91 4.33 -30.11
N ASN A 97 -46.91 3.73 -31.31
CA ASN A 97 -47.88 2.70 -31.66
C ASN A 97 -47.70 1.45 -30.80
N ALA A 98 -46.47 1.09 -30.46
CA ALA A 98 -46.19 -0.02 -29.57
C ALA A 98 -46.80 0.20 -28.19
N VAL A 99 -46.60 1.37 -27.57
CA VAL A 99 -47.11 1.63 -26.21
C VAL A 99 -48.60 1.95 -26.16
N ARG A 100 -49.20 2.36 -27.28
CA ARG A 100 -50.65 2.58 -27.44
C ARG A 100 -51.44 1.30 -27.68
N ASP A 101 -50.78 0.17 -27.93
CA ASP A 101 -51.46 -1.10 -28.08
C ASP A 101 -52.37 -1.35 -26.86
N PRO A 102 -53.62 -1.82 -27.05
CA PRO A 102 -54.57 -2.00 -25.95
C PRO A 102 -54.05 -2.89 -24.82
N GLU A 103 -53.14 -3.82 -25.09
CA GLU A 103 -52.55 -4.72 -24.08
C GLU A 103 -51.55 -4.00 -23.15
N ILE A 104 -50.99 -2.87 -23.60
CA ILE A 104 -50.01 -2.06 -22.86
C ILE A 104 -50.67 -0.80 -22.28
N GLY A 105 -51.57 -0.17 -23.05
CA GLY A 105 -52.51 0.83 -22.54
C GLY A 105 -51.93 2.21 -22.20
N ILE A 106 -50.86 2.66 -22.87
CA ILE A 106 -50.27 4.00 -22.65
C ILE A 106 -50.65 4.94 -23.82
N PRO A 107 -51.73 5.74 -23.68
CA PRO A 107 -52.19 6.65 -24.73
C PRO A 107 -51.32 7.92 -24.77
N LEU A 108 -50.12 7.82 -25.35
CA LEU A 108 -49.17 8.93 -25.41
C LEU A 108 -49.25 9.66 -26.75
N SER A 109 -49.41 10.99 -26.76
CA SER A 109 -49.30 11.81 -27.97
C SER A 109 -47.83 12.05 -28.35
N ILE A 110 -47.55 12.45 -29.59
CA ILE A 110 -46.16 12.75 -30.02
C ILE A 110 -45.57 13.94 -29.26
N GLN A 111 -46.38 14.96 -28.96
CA GLN A 111 -45.94 16.12 -28.17
C GLN A 111 -45.64 15.70 -26.73
N GLN A 112 -46.48 14.86 -26.14
CA GLN A 112 -46.26 14.32 -24.80
C GLN A 112 -45.03 13.42 -24.74
N TYR A 113 -44.78 12.58 -25.75
CA TYR A 113 -43.56 11.76 -25.80
C TYR A 113 -42.29 12.59 -25.89
N LYS A 114 -42.30 13.68 -26.65
CA LYS A 114 -41.16 14.60 -26.74
C LYS A 114 -40.85 15.27 -25.39
N LEU A 115 -41.88 15.67 -24.64
CA LEU A 115 -41.71 16.24 -23.30
C LEU A 115 -41.33 15.18 -22.26
N LEU A 116 -41.94 14.00 -22.32
CA LEU A 116 -41.70 12.89 -21.40
C LEU A 116 -40.29 12.32 -21.58
N THR A 117 -39.82 12.24 -22.83
CA THR A 117 -38.61 11.56 -23.30
C THR A 117 -38.68 10.02 -23.28
N ALA A 118 -37.84 9.39 -24.11
CA ALA A 118 -37.77 7.94 -24.22
C ALA A 118 -37.33 7.22 -22.92
N PRO A 119 -36.33 7.72 -22.15
CA PRO A 119 -35.94 7.09 -20.89
C PRO A 119 -37.06 7.04 -19.86
N VAL A 120 -37.87 8.10 -19.74
CA VAL A 120 -38.99 8.11 -18.78
C VAL A 120 -40.12 7.19 -19.23
N LEU A 121 -40.37 7.06 -20.54
CA LEU A 121 -41.28 6.04 -21.07
C LEU A 121 -40.82 4.64 -20.69
N ILE A 122 -39.53 4.33 -20.86
CA ILE A 122 -38.94 3.06 -20.45
C ILE A 122 -39.12 2.83 -18.94
N ALA A 123 -38.86 3.83 -18.10
CA ALA A 123 -39.08 3.73 -16.66
C ALA A 123 -40.54 3.41 -16.31
N ARG A 124 -41.51 4.01 -17.00
CA ARG A 124 -42.95 3.69 -16.81
C ARG A 124 -43.29 2.26 -17.22
N LEU A 125 -42.74 1.79 -18.35
CA LEU A 125 -42.93 0.41 -18.80
C LEU A 125 -42.34 -0.60 -17.82
N ILE A 126 -41.15 -0.31 -17.29
CA ILE A 126 -40.50 -1.14 -16.26
C ILE A 126 -41.37 -1.21 -15.00
N ASN A 127 -41.90 -0.08 -14.51
CA ASN A 127 -42.80 -0.03 -13.35
C ASN A 127 -44.11 -0.78 -13.59
N GLY A 128 -44.58 -0.85 -14.85
CA GLY A 128 -45.74 -1.64 -15.25
C GLY A 128 -45.44 -3.13 -15.52
N HIS A 129 -44.25 -3.62 -15.14
CA HIS A 129 -43.76 -4.98 -15.40
C HIS A 129 -43.71 -5.39 -16.89
N GLN A 130 -43.66 -4.42 -17.82
CA GLN A 130 -43.54 -4.64 -19.26
C GLN A 130 -42.07 -4.71 -19.69
N HIS A 131 -41.26 -5.56 -19.04
CA HIS A 131 -39.80 -5.59 -19.22
C HIS A 131 -39.37 -5.98 -20.64
N PHE A 132 -40.06 -6.92 -21.29
CA PHE A 132 -39.71 -7.34 -22.65
C PHE A 132 -39.88 -6.20 -23.66
N LEU A 133 -41.02 -5.48 -23.60
CA LEU A 133 -41.26 -4.34 -24.45
C LEU A 133 -40.27 -3.20 -24.17
N ALA A 134 -40.01 -2.91 -22.90
CA ALA A 134 -39.04 -1.90 -22.49
C ALA A 134 -37.64 -2.23 -23.03
N LEU A 135 -37.23 -3.50 -23.01
CA LEU A 135 -35.95 -3.97 -23.57
C LEU A 135 -35.91 -3.78 -25.09
N ARG A 136 -36.96 -4.18 -25.81
CA ARG A 136 -37.03 -4.03 -27.28
C ARG A 136 -37.05 -2.58 -27.72
N ILE A 137 -37.76 -1.71 -27.01
CA ILE A 137 -37.75 -0.27 -27.28
C ILE A 137 -36.37 0.32 -26.99
N SER A 138 -35.70 -0.11 -25.92
CA SER A 138 -34.34 0.35 -25.58
C SER A 138 -33.33 -0.05 -26.66
N GLU A 139 -33.33 -1.32 -27.09
CA GLU A 139 -32.50 -1.81 -28.20
C GLU A 139 -32.78 -1.06 -29.51
N TYR A 140 -34.06 -0.85 -29.82
CA TYR A 140 -34.49 -0.16 -31.04
C TYR A 140 -34.08 1.32 -31.08
N LEU A 141 -34.12 1.99 -29.93
CA LEU A 141 -33.69 3.38 -29.76
C LEU A 141 -32.21 3.52 -29.45
N ASN A 142 -31.45 2.42 -29.39
CA ASN A 142 -30.05 2.37 -29.02
C ASN A 142 -29.76 3.02 -27.64
N LEU A 143 -30.68 2.81 -26.68
CA LEU A 143 -30.56 3.22 -25.28
C LEU A 143 -29.96 2.08 -24.45
N ASN A 144 -29.31 2.41 -23.34
CA ASN A 144 -28.71 1.40 -22.46
C ASN A 144 -29.82 0.50 -21.83
N PRO A 145 -29.84 -0.81 -22.13
CA PRO A 145 -30.85 -1.73 -21.59
C PRO A 145 -30.61 -2.12 -20.12
N GLU A 146 -29.48 -1.73 -19.52
CA GLU A 146 -29.06 -2.11 -18.16
C GLU A 146 -30.16 -1.90 -17.12
N VAL A 147 -30.82 -0.73 -17.12
CA VAL A 147 -31.89 -0.40 -16.15
C VAL A 147 -33.08 -1.36 -16.26
N VAL A 148 -33.43 -1.77 -17.47
CA VAL A 148 -34.53 -2.72 -17.72
C VAL A 148 -34.19 -4.09 -17.16
N VAL A 149 -32.99 -4.58 -17.46
CA VAL A 149 -32.53 -5.93 -17.08
C VAL A 149 -32.31 -6.01 -15.57
N MET A 150 -31.74 -4.98 -14.94
CA MET A 150 -31.59 -4.91 -13.49
C MET A 150 -32.94 -4.96 -12.78
N HIS A 151 -33.90 -4.13 -13.20
CA HIS A 151 -35.22 -4.13 -12.58
C HIS A 151 -35.96 -5.46 -12.82
N TRP A 152 -35.83 -6.06 -14.00
CA TRP A 152 -36.37 -7.40 -14.25
C TRP A 152 -35.76 -8.43 -13.29
N ALA A 153 -34.44 -8.41 -13.09
CA ALA A 153 -33.76 -9.33 -12.18
C ALA A 153 -34.26 -9.18 -10.74
N CYS A 154 -34.38 -7.95 -10.24
CA CYS A 154 -34.93 -7.67 -8.92
C CYS A 154 -36.39 -8.14 -8.80
N ALA A 155 -37.23 -7.84 -9.80
CA ALA A 155 -38.62 -8.30 -9.81
C ALA A 155 -38.72 -9.84 -9.85
N LYS A 156 -37.84 -10.51 -10.60
CA LYS A 156 -37.80 -11.97 -10.67
C LYS A 156 -37.39 -12.59 -9.34
N ILE A 157 -36.41 -12.01 -8.63
CA ILE A 157 -36.00 -12.45 -7.30
C ILE A 157 -37.15 -12.33 -6.30
N THR A 158 -37.84 -11.18 -6.28
CA THR A 158 -38.98 -10.94 -5.39
C THR A 158 -40.15 -11.88 -5.69
N ALA A 159 -40.42 -12.18 -6.95
CA ALA A 159 -41.51 -13.08 -7.34
C ALA A 159 -41.18 -14.57 -7.09
N SER A 160 -39.90 -14.95 -7.14
CA SER A 160 -39.47 -16.37 -7.16
C SER A 160 -39.09 -16.90 -5.78
N THR A 161 -39.98 -16.84 -4.80
CA THR A 161 -39.72 -17.31 -3.43
C THR A 161 -39.57 -18.84 -3.33
N ALA A 162 -40.28 -19.61 -4.18
CA ALA A 162 -40.28 -21.07 -4.16
C ALA A 162 -39.10 -21.74 -4.91
N ILE A 163 -38.38 -21.00 -5.75
CA ILE A 163 -37.28 -21.53 -6.56
C ILE A 163 -36.00 -21.59 -5.72
N HIS A 164 -35.30 -22.72 -5.78
CA HIS A 164 -34.01 -22.92 -5.14
C HIS A 164 -32.94 -21.97 -5.71
N ASP A 165 -32.07 -21.44 -4.84
CA ASP A 165 -31.15 -20.35 -5.17
C ASP A 165 -30.23 -20.65 -6.35
N GLY A 166 -29.71 -21.88 -6.48
CA GLY A 166 -28.86 -22.26 -7.61
C GLY A 166 -29.58 -22.21 -8.96
N ALA A 167 -30.80 -22.73 -9.04
CA ALA A 167 -31.59 -22.67 -10.27
C ALA A 167 -32.00 -21.24 -10.62
N LEU A 168 -32.30 -20.43 -9.60
CA LEU A 168 -32.61 -19.01 -9.78
C LEU A 168 -31.38 -18.23 -10.28
N LEU A 169 -30.18 -18.55 -9.77
CA LEU A 169 -28.92 -17.98 -10.24
C LEU A 169 -28.71 -18.24 -11.73
N ASP A 170 -28.87 -19.48 -12.20
CA ASP A 170 -28.68 -19.84 -13.61
C ASP A 170 -29.63 -19.03 -14.52
N ILE A 171 -30.90 -18.90 -14.13
CA ILE A 171 -31.90 -18.10 -14.86
C ILE A 171 -31.48 -16.62 -14.94
N LEU A 172 -30.96 -16.07 -13.84
CA LEU A 172 -30.49 -14.68 -13.77
C LEU A 172 -29.25 -14.48 -14.63
N LEU A 173 -28.24 -15.34 -14.50
CA LEU A 173 -26.98 -15.27 -15.25
C LEU A 173 -27.20 -15.37 -16.75
N ASP A 174 -28.13 -16.23 -17.19
CA ASP A 174 -28.49 -16.40 -18.59
C ASP A 174 -28.99 -15.12 -19.25
N LYS A 175 -29.61 -14.24 -18.48
CA LYS A 175 -30.16 -12.96 -18.97
C LYS A 175 -29.24 -11.78 -18.68
N LEU A 176 -28.54 -11.77 -17.54
CA LEU A 176 -27.58 -10.72 -17.18
C LEU A 176 -26.34 -10.73 -18.09
N LYS A 177 -25.89 -11.90 -18.56
CA LYS A 177 -24.76 -12.00 -19.52
C LYS A 177 -25.02 -11.31 -20.86
N LEU A 178 -26.27 -10.99 -21.18
CA LEU A 178 -26.65 -10.34 -22.44
C LEU A 178 -26.26 -8.86 -22.49
N CYS A 179 -26.13 -8.17 -21.35
CA CYS A 179 -25.60 -6.80 -21.36
C CYS A 179 -24.15 -6.80 -20.85
N LYS A 180 -23.26 -6.22 -21.66
CA LYS A 180 -21.84 -6.12 -21.33
C LYS A 180 -21.66 -5.08 -20.21
N GLY A 181 -21.02 -5.47 -19.11
CA GLY A 181 -20.65 -4.56 -18.02
C GLY A 181 -21.72 -4.31 -16.96
N ILE A 182 -22.79 -5.12 -16.89
CA ILE A 182 -23.79 -5.03 -15.81
C ILE A 182 -23.10 -5.17 -14.44
N SER A 183 -23.55 -4.37 -13.48
CA SER A 183 -23.18 -4.56 -12.08
C SER A 183 -24.11 -5.57 -11.42
N TYR A 184 -23.56 -6.73 -11.06
CA TYR A 184 -24.25 -7.76 -10.27
C TYR A 184 -24.49 -7.31 -8.84
N ALA A 185 -23.70 -6.35 -8.35
CA ALA A 185 -23.76 -5.87 -6.98
C ALA A 185 -25.16 -5.38 -6.54
N ALA A 186 -25.87 -4.62 -7.38
CA ALA A 186 -27.20 -4.12 -7.03
C ALA A 186 -28.26 -5.23 -6.98
N VAL A 187 -28.14 -6.24 -7.86
CA VAL A 187 -29.04 -7.40 -7.90
C VAL A 187 -28.81 -8.28 -6.67
N ALA A 188 -27.55 -8.49 -6.30
CA ALA A 188 -27.17 -9.21 -5.09
C ALA A 188 -27.62 -8.48 -3.81
N ALA A 189 -27.48 -7.16 -3.72
CA ALA A 189 -28.01 -6.39 -2.60
C ALA A 189 -29.53 -6.54 -2.46
N HIS A 190 -30.26 -6.53 -3.58
CA HIS A 190 -31.70 -6.79 -3.58
C HIS A 190 -32.04 -8.23 -3.16
N ALA A 191 -31.24 -9.21 -3.57
CA ALA A 191 -31.40 -10.60 -3.14
C ALA A 191 -31.24 -10.76 -1.61
N ASP A 192 -30.26 -10.08 -1.01
CA ASP A 192 -30.07 -10.10 0.44
C ASP A 192 -31.25 -9.43 1.18
N ASN A 193 -31.71 -8.28 0.68
CA ASN A 193 -32.90 -7.60 1.23
C ASN A 193 -34.18 -8.44 1.14
N CYS A 194 -34.26 -9.36 0.17
CA CYS A 194 -35.35 -10.34 0.05
C CYS A 194 -35.15 -11.59 0.92
N GLY A 195 -34.12 -11.63 1.78
CA GLY A 195 -33.79 -12.76 2.64
C GLY A 195 -33.05 -13.91 1.94
N LYS A 196 -32.69 -13.77 0.66
CA LYS A 196 -31.97 -14.79 -0.11
C LYS A 196 -30.45 -14.58 -0.02
N ARG A 197 -29.91 -14.67 1.20
CA ARG A 197 -28.50 -14.37 1.51
C ARG A 197 -27.51 -15.24 0.72
N LYS A 198 -27.81 -16.54 0.55
CA LYS A 198 -26.98 -17.47 -0.21
C LYS A 198 -26.96 -17.13 -1.70
N LEU A 199 -28.10 -16.76 -2.30
CA LEU A 199 -28.15 -16.24 -3.66
C LEU A 199 -27.34 -14.95 -3.82
N ALA A 200 -27.43 -14.04 -2.85
CA ALA A 200 -26.67 -12.79 -2.86
C ALA A 200 -25.16 -13.07 -2.89
N ALA A 201 -24.66 -13.96 -2.02
CA ALA A 201 -23.25 -14.36 -2.01
C ALA A 201 -22.80 -14.94 -3.35
N MET A 202 -23.58 -15.86 -3.96
CA MET A 202 -23.23 -16.43 -5.26
C MET A 202 -23.23 -15.39 -6.39
N LEU A 203 -24.15 -14.41 -6.38
CA LEU A 203 -24.18 -13.33 -7.37
C LEU A 203 -22.97 -12.40 -7.24
N VAL A 204 -22.43 -12.22 -6.03
CA VAL A 204 -21.27 -11.35 -5.76
C VAL A 204 -19.99 -11.92 -6.37
N ASP A 205 -19.85 -13.25 -6.44
CA ASP A 205 -18.70 -13.90 -7.09
C ASP A 205 -18.60 -13.57 -8.59
N HIS A 206 -19.72 -13.17 -9.21
CA HIS A 206 -19.78 -12.75 -10.61
C HIS A 206 -19.53 -11.25 -10.83
N GLU A 207 -19.41 -10.43 -9.77
CA GLU A 207 -19.08 -9.01 -9.91
C GLU A 207 -17.57 -8.84 -10.19
N PRO A 208 -17.17 -8.34 -11.37
CA PRO A 208 -15.75 -8.23 -11.73
C PRO A 208 -15.02 -7.09 -11.01
N ARG A 209 -15.76 -6.12 -10.44
CA ARG A 209 -15.19 -4.93 -9.80
C ARG A 209 -15.07 -5.14 -8.30
N SER A 210 -13.85 -5.36 -7.80
CA SER A 210 -13.57 -5.53 -6.37
C SER A 210 -14.09 -4.37 -5.51
N SER A 211 -14.04 -3.13 -6.00
CA SER A 211 -14.56 -1.95 -5.31
C SER A 211 -16.07 -1.93 -5.09
N LYS A 212 -16.83 -2.73 -5.83
CA LYS A 212 -18.27 -2.95 -5.60
C LYS A 212 -18.54 -4.27 -4.89
N GLN A 213 -17.74 -5.28 -5.20
CA GLN A 213 -17.84 -6.61 -4.62
C GLN A 213 -17.62 -6.59 -3.10
N ILE A 214 -16.54 -5.96 -2.64
CA ILE A 214 -16.11 -6.00 -1.24
C ILE A 214 -17.09 -5.26 -0.31
N PRO A 215 -17.52 -4.02 -0.57
CA PRO A 215 -18.52 -3.35 0.27
C PRO A 215 -19.82 -4.13 0.38
N LEU A 216 -20.20 -4.83 -0.70
CA LEU A 216 -21.40 -5.66 -0.72
C LEU A 216 -21.23 -6.92 0.13
N LEU A 217 -20.11 -7.64 0.03
CA LEU A 217 -19.81 -8.78 0.91
C LEU A 217 -19.90 -8.39 2.38
N LEU A 218 -19.37 -7.22 2.74
CA LEU A 218 -19.47 -6.68 4.09
C LEU A 218 -20.93 -6.38 4.50
N SER A 219 -21.74 -5.81 3.61
CA SER A 219 -23.18 -5.59 3.91
C SER A 219 -23.95 -6.90 4.11
N ILE A 220 -23.57 -7.95 3.37
CA ILE A 220 -24.13 -9.30 3.50
C ILE A 220 -23.50 -10.03 4.71
N GLY A 221 -22.58 -9.41 5.44
CA GLY A 221 -21.97 -9.96 6.66
C GLY A 221 -21.01 -11.12 6.41
N GLU A 222 -20.60 -11.33 5.15
CA GLU A 222 -19.62 -12.32 4.73
C GLU A 222 -18.20 -11.75 4.94
N ASP A 223 -17.87 -11.42 6.20
CA ASP A 223 -16.67 -10.67 6.56
C ASP A 223 -15.37 -11.39 6.12
N GLU A 224 -15.30 -12.72 6.28
CA GLU A 224 -14.12 -13.51 5.91
C GLU A 224 -13.86 -13.53 4.41
N THR A 225 -14.91 -13.72 3.60
CA THR A 225 -14.76 -13.72 2.14
C THR A 225 -14.44 -12.32 1.62
N ALA A 226 -15.05 -11.28 2.20
CA ALA A 226 -14.70 -9.89 1.91
C ALA A 226 -13.21 -9.63 2.17
N PHE A 227 -12.69 -10.18 3.27
CA PHE A 227 -11.29 -10.04 3.64
C PHE A 227 -10.36 -10.73 2.64
N VAL A 228 -10.66 -11.98 2.26
CA VAL A 228 -9.87 -12.71 1.25
C VAL A 228 -9.89 -11.96 -0.08
N LYS A 229 -11.07 -11.53 -0.55
CA LYS A 229 -11.22 -10.78 -1.81
C LYS A 229 -10.51 -9.43 -1.79
N ALA A 230 -10.52 -8.73 -0.66
CA ALA A 230 -9.75 -7.50 -0.49
C ALA A 230 -8.25 -7.76 -0.60
N THR A 231 -7.74 -8.81 0.05
CA THR A 231 -6.32 -9.15 -0.07
C THR A 231 -5.92 -9.61 -1.47
N GLU A 232 -6.80 -10.34 -2.18
CA GLU A 232 -6.60 -10.74 -3.58
C GLU A 232 -6.61 -9.54 -4.54
N SER A 233 -7.40 -8.50 -4.23
CA SER A 233 -7.47 -7.29 -5.05
C SER A 233 -6.20 -6.44 -5.01
N ALA A 234 -5.36 -6.63 -3.98
CA ALA A 234 -4.17 -5.83 -3.68
C ALA A 234 -4.40 -4.31 -3.57
N ASP A 235 -5.66 -3.87 -3.50
CA ASP A 235 -6.03 -2.48 -3.27
C ASP A 235 -5.99 -2.19 -1.76
N THR A 236 -5.03 -1.36 -1.34
CA THR A 236 -4.82 -1.02 0.07
C THR A 236 -6.03 -0.35 0.71
N ASP A 237 -6.77 0.45 -0.05
CA ASP A 237 -7.93 1.18 0.47
C ASP A 237 -9.08 0.21 0.77
N LEU A 238 -9.27 -0.79 -0.10
CA LEU A 238 -10.27 -1.85 0.11
C LEU A 238 -9.87 -2.78 1.27
N VAL A 239 -8.59 -3.08 1.43
CA VAL A 239 -8.10 -3.85 2.60
C VAL A 239 -8.32 -3.05 3.89
N TYR A 240 -8.03 -1.75 3.91
CA TYR A 240 -8.31 -0.90 5.07
C TYR A 240 -9.81 -0.79 5.38
N LEU A 241 -10.65 -0.70 4.35
CA LEU A 241 -12.10 -0.69 4.50
C LEU A 241 -12.58 -1.95 5.25
N VAL A 242 -12.11 -3.13 4.84
CA VAL A 242 -12.45 -4.39 5.54
C VAL A 242 -11.85 -4.42 6.94
N LEU A 243 -10.56 -4.07 7.11
CA LEU A 243 -9.88 -4.06 8.41
C LEU A 243 -10.64 -3.24 9.44
N PHE A 244 -11.03 -2.02 9.10
CA PHE A 244 -11.74 -1.13 10.02
C PHE A 244 -13.17 -1.59 10.29
N HIS A 245 -13.85 -2.16 9.29
CA HIS A 245 -15.17 -2.76 9.48
C HIS A 245 -15.11 -3.92 10.49
N VAL A 246 -14.18 -4.86 10.31
CA VAL A 246 -14.03 -6.02 11.18
C VAL A 246 -13.56 -5.60 12.58
N TRP A 247 -12.63 -4.65 12.68
CA TRP A 247 -12.17 -4.12 13.97
C TRP A 247 -13.33 -3.54 14.79
N GLN A 248 -14.21 -2.74 14.19
CA GLN A 248 -15.32 -2.15 14.93
C GLN A 248 -16.37 -3.18 15.40
N LYS A 249 -16.52 -4.28 14.67
CA LYS A 249 -17.60 -5.26 14.86
C LYS A 249 -17.20 -6.45 15.74
N ARG A 250 -15.93 -6.86 15.70
CA ARG A 250 -15.42 -8.07 16.37
C ARG A 250 -14.67 -7.74 17.64
N SER A 251 -14.55 -8.73 18.53
CA SER A 251 -13.68 -8.58 19.70
C SER A 251 -12.21 -8.51 19.27
N PRO A 252 -11.31 -7.90 20.09
CA PRO A 252 -9.88 -7.85 19.78
C PRO A 252 -9.29 -9.22 19.43
N LEU A 253 -9.56 -10.26 20.23
CA LEU A 253 -9.00 -11.60 20.00
C LEU A 253 -9.47 -12.22 18.66
N GLU A 254 -10.75 -12.09 18.33
CA GLU A 254 -11.28 -12.56 17.03
C GLU A 254 -10.65 -11.81 15.87
N PHE A 255 -10.58 -10.47 15.97
CA PHE A 255 -9.95 -9.63 14.96
C PHE A 255 -8.48 -10.04 14.73
N LEU A 256 -7.72 -10.27 15.80
CA LEU A 256 -6.33 -10.72 15.71
C LEU A 256 -6.21 -12.09 15.03
N GLY A 257 -7.09 -13.04 15.38
CA GLY A 257 -7.17 -14.33 14.73
C GLY A 257 -7.46 -14.23 13.23
N MET A 258 -8.28 -13.26 12.81
CA MET A 258 -8.62 -13.04 11.40
C MET A 258 -7.47 -12.44 10.58
N ILE A 259 -6.73 -11.48 11.15
CA ILE A 259 -5.64 -10.78 10.43
C ILE A 259 -4.33 -11.57 10.43
N HIS A 260 -4.04 -12.34 11.49
CA HIS A 260 -2.78 -13.06 11.64
C HIS A 260 -2.39 -13.93 10.44
N PRO A 261 -3.28 -14.78 9.87
CA PRO A 261 -2.93 -15.61 8.72
C PRO A 261 -2.80 -14.84 7.39
N LYS A 262 -3.06 -13.52 7.38
CA LYS A 262 -3.14 -12.68 6.17
C LYS A 262 -2.06 -11.58 6.22
N PRO A 263 -0.82 -11.84 5.74
CA PRO A 263 0.33 -10.95 5.93
C PRO A 263 0.09 -9.51 5.48
N LEU A 264 -0.49 -9.30 4.30
CA LEU A 264 -0.75 -7.95 3.77
C LEU A 264 -1.62 -7.12 4.75
N ALA A 265 -2.71 -7.69 5.23
CA ALA A 265 -3.63 -6.97 6.10
C ALA A 265 -3.06 -6.80 7.51
N ARG A 266 -2.34 -7.81 8.02
CA ARG A 266 -1.58 -7.71 9.26
C ARG A 266 -0.58 -6.55 9.20
N ASP A 267 0.21 -6.47 8.14
CA ASP A 267 1.28 -5.49 8.03
C ASP A 267 0.72 -4.07 7.81
N LEU A 268 -0.36 -3.94 7.04
CA LEU A 268 -1.12 -2.68 6.90
C LEU A 268 -1.72 -2.23 8.24
N PHE A 269 -2.24 -3.16 9.04
CA PHE A 269 -2.75 -2.87 10.37
C PHE A 269 -1.63 -2.44 11.32
N ILE A 270 -0.48 -3.13 11.31
CA ILE A 270 0.71 -2.75 12.10
C ILE A 270 1.16 -1.34 11.73
N ALA A 271 1.21 -1.01 10.43
CA ALA A 271 1.57 0.32 9.96
C ALA A 271 0.62 1.40 10.50
N TYR A 272 -0.69 1.15 10.44
CA TYR A 272 -1.69 2.05 11.03
C TYR A 272 -1.56 2.16 12.56
N ALA A 273 -1.43 1.04 13.25
CA ALA A 273 -1.37 0.98 14.72
C ALA A 273 -0.11 1.67 15.28
N ARG A 274 1.01 1.63 14.56
CA ARG A 274 2.24 2.37 14.92
C ARG A 274 2.04 3.88 14.99
N CYS A 275 1.09 4.44 14.25
CA CYS A 275 0.78 5.86 14.23
C CYS A 275 -0.33 6.24 15.23
N TYR A 276 -1.35 5.41 15.38
CA TYR A 276 -2.59 5.82 16.07
C TYR A 276 -2.95 4.99 17.31
N LYS A 277 -2.42 3.76 17.46
CA LYS A 277 -2.85 2.78 18.47
C LYS A 277 -1.67 1.97 19.03
N HIS A 278 -0.70 2.67 19.62
CA HIS A 278 0.55 2.07 20.10
C HIS A 278 0.34 0.98 21.18
N GLU A 279 -0.54 1.23 22.16
CA GLU A 279 -0.79 0.25 23.25
C GLU A 279 -1.37 -1.07 22.72
N PHE A 280 -2.32 -1.00 21.78
CA PHE A 280 -2.90 -2.19 21.16
C PHE A 280 -1.85 -3.05 20.46
N LEU A 281 -0.81 -2.43 19.92
CA LEU A 281 0.25 -3.12 19.20
C LEU A 281 1.09 -4.01 20.13
N LYS A 282 1.27 -3.62 21.40
CA LYS A 282 1.95 -4.44 22.41
C LYS A 282 1.13 -5.71 22.69
N ASP A 283 -0.17 -5.55 22.97
CA ASP A 283 -1.08 -6.68 23.20
C ASP A 283 -1.13 -7.62 21.99
N PHE A 284 -1.15 -7.05 20.79
CA PHE A 284 -1.11 -7.81 19.54
C PHE A 284 0.15 -8.66 19.45
N PHE A 285 1.33 -8.05 19.55
CA PHE A 285 2.59 -8.78 19.44
C PHE A 285 2.78 -9.82 20.55
N LEU A 286 2.31 -9.54 21.77
CA LEU A 286 2.25 -10.51 22.86
C LEU A 286 1.37 -11.71 22.51
N SER A 287 0.18 -11.48 21.93
CA SER A 287 -0.76 -12.55 21.58
C SER A 287 -0.24 -13.52 20.52
N ILE A 288 0.63 -13.04 19.62
CA ILE A 288 1.23 -13.85 18.55
C ILE A 288 2.62 -14.40 18.92
N GLY A 289 3.08 -14.14 20.16
CA GLY A 289 4.38 -14.59 20.66
C GLY A 289 5.59 -13.85 20.07
N GLN A 290 5.39 -12.71 19.41
CA GLN A 290 6.47 -11.87 18.87
C GLN A 290 7.02 -10.93 19.96
N LEU A 291 7.75 -11.51 20.91
CA LEU A 291 8.29 -10.80 22.08
C LEU A 291 9.28 -9.70 21.69
N GLN A 292 10.05 -9.91 20.62
CA GLN A 292 11.02 -8.94 20.12
C GLN A 292 10.35 -7.64 19.66
N ASP A 293 9.21 -7.73 19.00
CA ASP A 293 8.50 -6.55 18.51
C ASP A 293 7.92 -5.73 19.68
N VAL A 294 7.45 -6.39 20.74
CA VAL A 294 7.08 -5.74 22.00
C VAL A 294 8.29 -5.03 22.62
N ALA A 295 9.44 -5.70 22.66
CA ALA A 295 10.66 -5.12 23.22
C ALA A 295 11.13 -3.87 22.44
N TYR A 296 11.04 -3.88 21.11
CA TYR A 296 11.31 -2.70 20.29
C TYR A 296 10.34 -1.54 20.57
N LEU A 297 9.05 -1.82 20.80
CA LEU A 297 8.08 -0.80 21.19
C LEU A 297 8.42 -0.20 22.57
N LEU A 298 8.80 -1.02 23.54
CA LEU A 298 9.24 -0.56 24.86
C LEU A 298 10.51 0.30 24.77
N LEU A 299 11.48 -0.05 23.92
CA LEU A 299 12.65 0.79 23.69
C LEU A 299 12.26 2.16 23.12
N LYS A 300 11.32 2.21 22.17
CA LYS A 300 10.80 3.47 21.63
C LYS A 300 10.09 4.31 22.70
N GLU A 301 9.24 3.68 23.51
CA GLU A 301 8.57 4.34 24.65
C GLU A 301 9.59 4.91 25.64
N SER A 302 10.67 4.17 25.93
CA SER A 302 11.74 4.65 26.80
C SER A 302 12.42 5.92 26.28
N TRP A 303 12.54 6.06 24.95
CA TRP A 303 13.07 7.25 24.31
C TRP A 303 12.11 8.43 24.39
N GLU A 304 10.81 8.19 24.18
CA GLU A 304 9.77 9.21 24.28
C GLU A 304 9.65 9.77 25.72
N LEU A 305 9.81 8.90 26.74
CA LEU A 305 9.92 9.32 28.14
C LEU A 305 11.09 10.28 28.37
N GLY A 306 12.22 10.11 27.67
CA GLY A 306 13.37 11.00 27.75
C GLY A 306 13.22 12.29 26.93
N SER A 307 12.76 12.17 25.68
CA SER A 307 12.63 13.29 24.74
C SER A 307 11.61 14.34 25.18
N ASN A 308 10.50 13.91 25.78
CA ASN A 308 9.47 14.82 26.29
C ASN A 308 9.97 15.69 27.47
N LEU A 309 11.08 15.30 28.11
CA LEU A 309 11.69 16.03 29.22
C LEU A 309 12.70 17.09 28.74
N ALA A 310 13.40 16.87 27.63
CA ALA A 310 14.31 17.87 27.06
C ALA A 310 13.59 19.17 26.62
N ALA A 311 12.29 19.10 26.35
CA ALA A 311 11.45 20.26 26.04
C ALA A 311 10.98 21.04 27.29
N GLY A 312 11.06 20.43 28.48
CA GLY A 312 10.71 21.06 29.76
C GLY A 312 11.96 21.61 30.43
N LYS A 313 12.07 22.94 30.58
CA LYS A 313 13.11 23.60 31.36
C LYS A 313 12.96 23.29 32.86
N GLY A 314 13.31 22.07 33.27
CA GLY A 314 13.34 21.62 34.65
C GLY A 314 14.67 20.96 34.91
N SER A 315 15.59 21.68 35.55
CA SER A 315 16.82 21.14 36.12
C SER A 315 16.46 20.08 37.17
N GLY A 316 16.48 18.82 36.74
CA GLY A 316 16.30 17.67 37.61
C GLY A 316 16.21 16.42 36.73
N SER A 317 16.81 15.34 37.20
CA SER A 317 16.85 14.03 36.53
C SER A 317 15.99 12.99 37.31
N PRO A 318 14.73 13.27 37.75
CA PRO A 318 14.06 12.42 38.74
C PRO A 318 13.41 11.18 38.11
N LEU A 319 13.26 11.14 36.79
CA LEU A 319 12.48 10.11 36.07
C LEU A 319 13.34 9.10 35.30
N GLN A 320 14.65 9.04 35.57
CA GLN A 320 15.50 7.97 35.02
C GLN A 320 15.02 6.59 35.49
N GLY A 321 14.46 6.48 36.70
CA GLY A 321 13.93 5.22 37.23
C GLY A 321 12.89 4.56 36.33
N PRO A 322 11.75 5.22 36.01
CA PRO A 322 10.76 4.71 35.05
C PRO A 322 11.35 4.32 33.69
N ARG A 323 12.19 5.19 33.09
CA ARG A 323 12.84 4.91 31.80
C ARG A 323 13.70 3.66 31.84
N ILE A 324 14.55 3.53 32.86
CA ILE A 324 15.41 2.36 33.09
C ILE A 324 14.56 1.10 33.23
N ARG A 325 13.45 1.14 33.99
CA ARG A 325 12.56 -0.03 34.16
C ARG A 325 11.97 -0.51 32.83
N VAL A 326 11.57 0.41 31.96
CA VAL A 326 11.06 0.07 30.62
C VAL A 326 12.15 -0.60 29.78
N ILE A 327 13.38 -0.07 29.80
CA ILE A 327 14.52 -0.68 29.10
C ILE A 327 14.86 -2.07 29.67
N GLU A 328 14.83 -2.23 30.99
CA GLU A 328 15.03 -3.53 31.65
C GLU A 328 13.93 -4.53 31.29
N GLN A 329 12.68 -4.09 31.10
CA GLN A 329 11.61 -4.94 30.60
C GLN A 329 11.86 -5.36 29.14
N ALA A 330 12.29 -4.43 28.27
CA ALA A 330 12.67 -4.76 26.90
C ALA A 330 13.84 -5.77 26.86
N GLN A 331 14.84 -5.58 27.73
CA GLN A 331 15.98 -6.50 27.87
C GLN A 331 15.53 -7.92 28.23
N LYS A 332 14.60 -8.06 29.18
CA LYS A 332 14.02 -9.36 29.57
C LYS A 332 13.35 -10.03 28.38
N LEU A 333 12.50 -9.32 27.65
CA LEU A 333 11.82 -9.85 26.47
C LEU A 333 12.80 -10.31 25.38
N PHE A 334 13.86 -9.54 25.11
CA PHE A 334 14.91 -9.98 24.17
C PHE A 334 15.65 -11.23 24.67
N SER A 335 15.83 -11.38 25.99
CA SER A 335 16.54 -12.52 26.57
C SER A 335 15.80 -13.86 26.49
N GLU A 336 14.48 -13.84 26.23
CA GLU A 336 13.66 -15.04 26.03
C GLU A 336 14.04 -15.80 24.75
N THR A 337 14.70 -15.14 23.80
CA THR A 337 15.09 -15.72 22.51
C THR A 337 16.60 -15.65 22.30
N LYS A 338 17.17 -16.67 21.65
CA LYS A 338 18.62 -16.70 21.33
C LYS A 338 19.00 -15.83 20.13
N GLU A 339 18.03 -15.45 19.31
CA GLU A 339 18.25 -14.63 18.12
C GLU A 339 18.62 -13.18 18.50
N HIS A 340 18.02 -12.65 19.57
CA HIS A 340 18.19 -11.26 20.00
C HIS A 340 19.21 -11.06 21.14
N THR A 341 20.28 -11.87 21.15
CA THR A 341 21.33 -11.80 22.19
C THR A 341 22.10 -10.48 22.16
N PHE A 342 22.23 -9.85 21.00
CA PHE A 342 22.86 -8.53 20.88
C PHE A 342 21.97 -7.45 21.49
N GLU A 343 20.70 -7.41 21.13
CA GLU A 343 19.72 -6.43 21.57
C GLU A 343 19.48 -6.52 23.08
N SER A 344 19.44 -7.74 23.62
CA SER A 344 19.37 -7.95 25.07
C SER A 344 20.57 -7.31 25.79
N LYS A 345 21.80 -7.58 25.32
CA LYS A 345 23.01 -6.97 25.89
C LYS A 345 23.07 -5.46 25.68
N ALA A 346 22.64 -4.96 24.53
CA ALA A 346 22.60 -3.54 24.23
C ALA A 346 21.62 -2.80 25.16
N ALA A 347 20.44 -3.37 25.41
CA ALA A 347 19.46 -2.83 26.36
C ALA A 347 19.98 -2.87 27.81
N GLU A 348 20.66 -3.96 28.20
CA GLU A 348 21.32 -4.07 29.52
C GLU A 348 22.39 -2.98 29.70
N GLU A 349 23.29 -2.82 28.72
CA GLU A 349 24.33 -1.78 28.74
C GLU A 349 23.72 -0.38 28.71
N HIS A 350 22.63 -0.15 27.97
CA HIS A 350 21.95 1.14 27.94
C HIS A 350 21.37 1.51 29.32
N ALA A 351 20.66 0.59 29.97
CA ALA A 351 20.14 0.79 31.31
C ALA A 351 21.28 1.04 32.33
N LYS A 352 22.39 0.30 32.23
CA LYS A 352 23.58 0.50 33.06
C LYS A 352 24.20 1.88 32.84
N LEU A 353 24.29 2.34 31.59
CA LEU A 353 24.88 3.64 31.25
C LEU A 353 24.07 4.79 31.85
N LEU A 354 22.74 4.75 31.74
CA LEU A 354 21.87 5.77 32.33
C LEU A 354 22.04 5.86 33.86
N LYS A 355 22.20 4.72 34.56
CA LYS A 355 22.48 4.70 36.01
C LYS A 355 23.82 5.37 36.33
N VAL A 356 24.88 5.01 35.61
CA VAL A 356 26.22 5.59 35.81
C VAL A 356 26.21 7.09 35.50
N GLN A 357 25.57 7.50 34.41
CA GLN A 357 25.45 8.91 34.04
C GLN A 357 24.72 9.71 35.13
N HIS A 358 23.60 9.18 35.65
CA HIS A 358 22.88 9.83 36.74
C HIS A 358 23.73 10.00 38.01
N GLU A 359 24.51 8.98 38.40
CA GLU A 359 25.46 9.07 39.52
C GLU A 359 26.56 10.12 39.25
N LEU A 360 27.02 10.23 38.00
CA LEU A 360 28.00 11.25 37.59
C LEU A 360 27.39 12.65 37.68
N GLU A 361 26.15 12.86 37.27
CA GLU A 361 25.47 14.16 37.39
C GLU A 361 25.30 14.56 38.86
N ILE A 362 24.96 13.63 39.75
CA ILE A 362 24.84 13.89 41.19
C ILE A 362 26.21 14.26 41.79
N SER A 363 27.25 13.48 41.48
CA SER A 363 28.58 13.67 42.08
C SER A 363 29.30 14.91 41.54
N THR A 364 29.13 15.24 40.26
CA THR A 364 29.73 16.42 39.62
C THR A 364 28.87 17.68 39.75
N LYS A 365 27.58 17.52 40.10
CA LYS A 365 26.55 18.57 40.11
C LYS A 365 26.37 19.23 38.73
N GLN A 366 26.59 18.49 37.65
CA GLN A 366 26.45 18.96 36.27
C GLN A 366 25.53 18.02 35.49
N ALA A 367 24.44 18.56 34.94
CA ALA A 367 23.47 17.82 34.13
C ALA A 367 23.91 17.75 32.65
N ILE A 368 25.03 17.09 32.38
CA ILE A 368 25.64 17.01 31.04
C ILE A 368 25.93 15.57 30.60
N PHE A 369 25.68 14.58 31.45
CA PHE A 369 26.10 13.21 31.21
C PHE A 369 24.98 12.35 30.63
N VAL A 370 23.75 12.54 31.10
CA VAL A 370 22.60 11.75 30.68
C VAL A 370 22.39 11.88 29.17
N ASP A 371 22.03 10.76 28.53
CA ASP A 371 21.79 10.63 27.08
C ASP A 371 23.01 10.84 26.17
N SER A 372 24.18 11.11 26.75
CA SER A 372 25.43 11.10 26.00
C SER A 372 25.87 9.67 25.66
N SER A 373 26.65 9.51 24.58
CA SER A 373 27.23 8.19 24.27
C SER A 373 28.29 7.78 25.30
N ILE A 374 28.65 6.50 25.36
CA ILE A 374 29.77 6.02 26.20
C ILE A 374 31.05 6.83 25.93
N SER A 375 31.30 7.15 24.66
CA SER A 375 32.47 7.91 24.24
C SER A 375 32.42 9.35 24.76
N ASP A 376 31.26 9.99 24.68
CA ASP A 376 31.04 11.34 25.18
C ASP A 376 31.12 11.40 26.71
N THR A 377 30.50 10.43 27.40
CA THR A 377 30.60 10.29 28.86
C THR A 377 32.08 10.20 29.29
N ILE A 378 32.89 9.39 28.60
CA ILE A 378 34.33 9.28 28.89
C ILE A 378 35.05 10.61 28.64
N ARG A 379 34.82 11.26 27.48
CA ARG A 379 35.45 12.54 27.15
C ARG A 379 35.10 13.62 28.17
N THR A 380 33.82 13.76 28.50
CA THR A 380 33.32 14.71 29.49
C THR A 380 33.92 14.47 30.88
N CYS A 381 34.01 13.20 31.32
CA CYS A 381 34.70 12.86 32.58
C CYS A 381 36.15 13.34 32.60
N ILE A 382 36.88 13.18 31.49
CA ILE A 382 38.29 13.61 31.39
C ILE A 382 38.37 15.15 31.36
N VAL A 383 37.50 15.81 30.61
CA VAL A 383 37.45 17.28 30.52
C VAL A 383 37.18 17.93 31.88
N LEU A 384 36.37 17.29 32.72
CA LEU A 384 36.10 17.72 34.09
C LEU A 384 37.18 17.31 35.11
N GLY A 385 38.27 16.67 34.67
CA GLY A 385 39.36 16.21 35.54
C GLY A 385 39.05 14.93 36.33
N ASN A 386 37.89 14.29 36.11
CA ASN A 386 37.50 13.06 36.79
C ASN A 386 38.04 11.80 36.07
N HIS A 387 39.36 11.68 36.01
CA HIS A 387 40.03 10.57 35.30
C HIS A 387 39.70 9.18 35.87
N ARG A 388 39.42 9.08 37.18
CA ARG A 388 39.04 7.81 37.82
C ARG A 388 37.68 7.32 37.32
N ALA A 389 36.70 8.22 37.21
CA ALA A 389 35.40 7.88 36.64
C ALA A 389 35.51 7.46 35.17
N ALA A 390 36.31 8.19 34.36
CA ALA A 390 36.54 7.83 32.96
C ALA A 390 37.12 6.41 32.81
N MET A 391 38.09 6.03 33.65
CA MET A 391 38.66 4.69 33.67
C MET A 391 37.65 3.62 34.12
N LYS A 392 36.79 3.94 35.08
CA LYS A 392 35.70 3.04 35.50
C LYS A 392 34.73 2.77 34.35
N VAL A 393 34.27 3.81 33.66
CA VAL A 393 33.38 3.68 32.48
C VAL A 393 34.06 2.86 31.37
N LYS A 394 35.34 3.09 31.09
CA LYS A 394 36.10 2.28 30.13
C LYS A 394 36.05 0.78 30.47
N GLN A 395 36.27 0.43 31.73
CA GLN A 395 36.28 -0.97 32.20
C GLN A 395 34.87 -1.58 32.18
N ASP A 396 33.89 -0.84 32.71
CA ASP A 396 32.50 -1.29 32.86
C ASP A 396 31.81 -1.60 31.53
N PHE A 397 32.19 -0.89 30.46
CA PHE A 397 31.65 -1.04 29.10
C PHE A 397 32.66 -1.66 28.12
N LYS A 398 33.76 -2.23 28.63
CA LYS A 398 34.78 -2.96 27.84
C LYS A 398 35.25 -2.17 26.60
N VAL A 399 35.46 -0.87 26.76
CA VAL A 399 35.90 0.00 25.67
C VAL A 399 37.30 -0.41 25.23
N SER A 400 37.44 -0.77 23.94
CA SER A 400 38.72 -1.21 23.37
C SER A 400 39.85 -0.21 23.63
N GLU A 401 41.08 -0.72 23.82
CA GLU A 401 42.26 0.14 24.01
C GLU A 401 42.44 1.12 22.85
N LYS A 402 42.23 0.68 21.60
CA LYS A 402 42.30 1.56 20.43
C LYS A 402 41.39 2.79 20.59
N ARG A 403 40.10 2.58 20.90
CA ARG A 403 39.14 3.68 21.11
C ARG A 403 39.50 4.54 22.31
N TRP A 404 39.95 3.94 23.41
CA TRP A 404 40.34 4.66 24.62
C TRP A 404 41.46 5.69 24.37
N TYR A 405 42.49 5.33 23.59
CA TYR A 405 43.58 6.25 23.28
C TYR A 405 43.12 7.46 22.47
N TRP A 406 42.24 7.25 21.49
CA TRP A 406 41.59 8.35 20.76
C TRP A 406 40.80 9.26 21.68
N LEU A 407 39.92 8.71 22.52
CA LEU A 407 39.08 9.51 23.40
C LEU A 407 39.90 10.30 24.43
N LYS A 408 40.90 9.67 25.06
CA LYS A 408 41.73 10.31 26.07
C LYS A 408 42.67 11.36 25.47
N ALA A 409 43.31 11.09 24.33
CA ALA A 409 44.19 12.07 23.69
C ALA A 409 43.43 13.34 23.27
N PHE A 410 42.28 13.18 22.62
CA PHE A 410 41.44 14.31 22.22
C PHE A 410 40.88 15.07 23.42
N ALA A 411 40.40 14.37 24.45
CA ALA A 411 39.87 15.05 25.64
C ALA A 411 40.95 15.87 26.39
N LEU A 412 42.17 15.34 26.51
CA LEU A 412 43.29 16.08 27.12
C LEU A 412 43.70 17.31 26.26
N ALA A 413 43.71 17.15 24.94
CA ALA A 413 43.98 18.26 24.02
C ALA A 413 42.89 19.35 24.08
N THR A 414 41.61 18.98 24.26
CA THR A 414 40.51 19.94 24.45
C THR A 414 40.72 20.83 25.70
N VAL A 415 41.24 20.25 26.79
CA VAL A 415 41.58 21.01 28.02
C VAL A 415 42.95 21.70 27.92
N ARG A 416 43.71 21.42 26.86
CA ARG A 416 45.12 21.85 26.67
C ARG A 416 46.05 21.40 27.79
N ASP A 417 45.77 20.23 28.37
CA ASP A 417 46.65 19.59 29.37
C ASP A 417 47.74 18.77 28.66
N TRP A 418 48.72 19.48 28.12
CA TRP A 418 49.83 18.90 27.36
C TRP A 418 50.76 18.06 28.24
N ASP A 419 50.92 18.41 29.52
CA ASP A 419 51.72 17.64 30.47
C ASP A 419 51.11 16.26 30.72
N ALA A 420 49.79 16.19 30.90
CA ALA A 420 49.08 14.92 31.04
C ALA A 420 49.09 14.12 29.72
N LEU A 421 48.98 14.78 28.57
CA LEU A 421 49.07 14.13 27.26
C LEU A 421 50.45 13.49 27.05
N GLU A 422 51.52 14.21 27.40
CA GLU A 422 52.89 13.71 27.29
C GLU A 422 53.14 12.52 28.23
N LYS A 423 52.67 12.62 29.48
CA LYS A 423 52.71 11.49 30.44
C LYS A 423 51.96 10.29 29.87
N PHE A 424 50.76 10.49 29.33
CA PHE A 424 49.96 9.41 28.77
C PHE A 424 50.64 8.73 27.58
N SER A 425 51.35 9.49 26.74
CA SER A 425 52.11 8.94 25.60
C SER A 425 53.27 8.01 26.00
N LYS A 426 53.75 8.15 27.26
CA LYS A 426 54.89 7.43 27.83
C LYS A 426 54.49 6.24 28.70
N GLU A 427 53.23 6.16 29.15
CA GLU A 427 52.73 5.09 30.04
C GLU A 427 52.87 3.70 29.39
N LYS A 428 52.29 3.52 28.20
CA LYS A 428 52.33 2.28 27.42
C LYS A 428 52.34 2.61 25.93
N ARG A 429 52.93 1.72 25.13
CA ARG A 429 52.92 1.87 23.67
C ARG A 429 51.47 1.84 23.17
N PRO A 430 50.98 2.89 22.46
CA PRO A 430 49.61 2.92 21.97
C PRO A 430 49.35 1.80 20.95
N PRO A 431 48.20 1.11 21.01
CA PRO A 431 47.88 -0.02 20.13
C PRO A 431 47.68 0.36 18.65
N THR A 432 47.39 1.63 18.35
CA THR A 432 47.28 2.19 16.99
C THR A 432 48.46 3.10 16.64
N GLY A 433 49.55 3.05 17.41
CA GLY A 433 50.64 4.01 17.28
C GLY A 433 50.27 5.42 17.75
N TYR A 434 51.11 6.40 17.43
CA TYR A 434 51.01 7.76 17.95
C TYR A 434 50.05 8.67 17.19
N LYS A 435 49.33 8.16 16.18
CA LYS A 435 48.34 8.90 15.38
C LYS A 435 47.30 9.65 16.21
N PRO A 436 46.69 9.08 17.27
CA PRO A 436 45.70 9.81 18.08
C PRO A 436 46.28 11.06 18.77
N PHE A 437 47.56 11.03 19.14
CA PHE A 437 48.24 12.15 19.78
C PHE A 437 48.55 13.25 18.77
N VAL A 438 49.04 12.86 17.59
CA VAL A 438 49.34 13.78 16.48
C VAL A 438 48.08 14.52 16.05
N GLU A 439 46.99 13.79 15.77
CA GLU A 439 45.73 14.42 15.33
C GLU A 439 45.13 15.31 16.42
N ALA A 440 45.13 14.88 17.69
CA ALA A 440 44.66 15.71 18.79
C ALA A 440 45.45 17.04 18.92
N CYS A 441 46.77 17.01 18.71
CA CYS A 441 47.61 18.21 18.76
C CYS A 441 47.39 19.13 17.54
N ILE A 442 47.25 18.54 16.34
CA ILE A 442 46.97 19.28 15.11
C ILE A 442 45.62 20.01 15.22
N ASP A 443 44.58 19.31 15.67
CA ASP A 443 43.22 19.88 15.80
C ASP A 443 43.16 20.99 16.85
N ALA A 444 43.97 20.89 17.90
CA ALA A 444 44.11 21.93 18.92
C ALA A 444 45.03 23.10 18.51
N GLY A 445 45.74 22.98 17.37
CA GLY A 445 46.64 24.00 16.83
C GLY A 445 48.02 24.07 17.50
N GLU A 446 48.40 23.09 18.33
CA GLU A 446 49.67 23.12 19.07
C GLU A 446 50.78 22.35 18.34
N LYS A 447 51.52 23.08 17.49
CA LYS A 447 52.59 22.53 16.64
C LYS A 447 53.75 21.93 17.44
N ASN A 448 54.17 22.62 18.51
CA ASN A 448 55.31 22.20 19.33
C ASN A 448 55.06 20.84 19.98
N GLU A 449 53.83 20.59 20.42
CA GLU A 449 53.45 19.33 21.04
C GLU A 449 53.32 18.22 19.98
N ALA A 450 52.72 18.52 18.82
CA ALA A 450 52.63 17.58 17.69
C ALA A 450 54.01 17.04 17.26
N LEU A 451 55.04 17.89 17.22
CA LEU A 451 56.41 17.52 16.86
C LEU A 451 57.04 16.47 17.78
N LYS A 452 56.53 16.28 19.01
CA LYS A 452 57.00 15.21 19.92
C LYS A 452 56.51 13.82 19.50
N TYR A 453 55.43 13.76 18.71
CA TYR A 453 54.72 12.52 18.36
C TYR A 453 54.87 12.14 16.89
N ILE A 454 54.94 13.11 15.96
CA ILE A 454 55.09 12.86 14.52
C ILE A 454 56.29 11.95 14.19
N PRO A 455 57.49 12.13 14.79
CA PRO A 455 58.63 11.25 14.53
C PRO A 455 58.39 9.79 14.91
N LYS A 456 57.42 9.53 15.80
CA LYS A 456 57.08 8.19 16.31
C LYS A 456 56.02 7.48 15.46
N LEU A 457 55.50 8.12 14.41
CA LEU A 457 54.63 7.49 13.43
C LEU A 457 55.43 6.46 12.63
N THR A 458 54.88 5.25 12.50
CA THR A 458 55.52 4.14 11.80
C THR A 458 55.33 4.20 10.29
N ASP A 459 54.25 4.81 9.83
CA ASP A 459 53.95 4.98 8.41
C ASP A 459 54.56 6.30 7.89
N PRO A 460 55.54 6.25 6.97
CA PRO A 460 56.14 7.44 6.37
C PRO A 460 55.12 8.35 5.66
N ARG A 461 54.03 7.77 5.14
CA ARG A 461 52.96 8.54 4.49
C ARG A 461 52.18 9.37 5.50
N GLU A 462 51.71 8.75 6.58
CA GLU A 462 51.00 9.47 7.66
C GLU A 462 51.90 10.55 8.29
N LYS A 463 53.20 10.27 8.38
CA LYS A 463 54.21 11.22 8.87
C LYS A 463 54.34 12.43 7.96
N ALA A 464 54.41 12.23 6.63
CA ALA A 464 54.46 13.31 5.65
C ALA A 464 53.19 14.19 5.69
N GLU A 465 52.01 13.57 5.70
CA GLU A 465 50.73 14.27 5.82
C GLU A 465 50.57 15.03 7.14
N ALA A 466 51.12 14.51 8.24
CA ALA A 466 51.12 15.20 9.53
C ALA A 466 52.05 16.43 9.52
N TYR A 467 53.25 16.33 8.96
CA TYR A 467 54.18 17.46 8.81
C TYR A 467 53.61 18.57 7.92
N ASP A 468 52.94 18.22 6.83
CA ASP A 468 52.29 19.18 5.95
C ASP A 468 51.19 19.94 6.71
N ARG A 469 50.33 19.24 7.46
CA ARG A 469 49.26 19.85 8.26
C ARG A 469 49.75 20.82 9.33
N ILE A 470 50.96 20.62 9.89
CA ILE A 470 51.56 21.58 10.83
C ILE A 470 52.36 22.70 10.14
N GLY A 471 52.50 22.66 8.81
CA GLY A 471 53.21 23.65 8.00
C GLY A 471 54.72 23.45 7.93
N MET A 472 55.20 22.23 8.17
CA MET A 472 56.62 21.85 8.13
C MET A 472 56.96 21.28 6.75
N ALA A 473 57.11 22.17 5.77
CA ALA A 473 57.21 21.84 4.35
C ALA A 473 58.41 20.92 4.00
N ARG A 474 59.56 21.17 4.62
CA ARG A 474 60.80 20.44 4.35
C ARG A 474 60.73 19.02 4.91
N GLU A 475 60.25 18.89 6.13
CA GLU A 475 60.10 17.62 6.83
C GLU A 475 58.99 16.75 6.21
N ALA A 476 57.93 17.39 5.70
CA ALA A 476 56.89 16.71 4.92
C ALA A 476 57.46 16.14 3.60
N ALA A 477 58.27 16.93 2.91
CA ALA A 477 58.96 16.53 1.69
C ALA A 477 59.94 15.37 1.90
N ASP A 478 60.76 15.44 2.96
CA ASP A 478 61.72 14.39 3.31
C ASP A 478 60.98 13.09 3.66
N ALA A 479 59.90 13.15 4.46
CA ALA A 479 59.09 11.99 4.81
C ALA A 479 58.34 11.38 3.60
N ALA A 480 57.89 12.22 2.65
CA ALA A 480 57.26 11.75 1.41
C ALA A 480 58.26 11.06 0.47
N ALA A 481 59.50 11.56 0.41
CA ALA A 481 60.58 10.92 -0.32
C ALA A 481 60.93 9.54 0.27
N GLU A 482 60.98 9.43 1.60
CA GLU A 482 61.15 8.16 2.31
C GLU A 482 60.00 7.17 2.03
N ALA A 483 58.77 7.68 1.89
CA ALA A 483 57.57 6.89 1.56
C ALA A 483 57.57 6.34 0.12
N LYS A 484 58.48 6.81 -0.75
CA LYS A 484 58.48 6.56 -2.21
C LYS A 484 57.14 6.89 -2.89
N ASP A 485 56.37 7.83 -2.35
CA ASP A 485 55.07 8.22 -2.90
C ASP A 485 55.23 9.46 -3.81
N SER A 486 55.29 9.22 -5.12
CA SER A 486 55.51 10.27 -6.14
C SER A 486 54.34 11.26 -6.27
N GLU A 487 53.13 10.84 -5.90
CA GLU A 487 51.91 11.66 -5.98
C GLU A 487 51.84 12.67 -4.82
N LEU A 488 52.13 12.22 -3.60
CA LEU A 488 52.23 13.08 -2.42
C LEU A 488 53.34 14.12 -2.57
N LEU A 489 54.49 13.72 -3.10
CA LEU A 489 55.62 14.61 -3.39
C LEU A 489 55.26 15.67 -4.44
N GLY A 490 54.47 15.29 -5.46
CA GLY A 490 53.93 16.21 -6.47
C GLY A 490 52.96 17.24 -5.88
N ARG A 491 52.06 16.82 -4.98
CA ARG A 491 51.14 17.72 -4.27
C ARG A 491 51.87 18.74 -3.40
N PHE A 492 52.89 18.31 -2.68
CA PHE A 492 53.68 19.20 -1.82
C PHE A 492 54.47 20.23 -2.63
N LYS A 493 55.02 19.87 -3.81
CA LYS A 493 55.69 20.84 -4.71
C LYS A 493 54.79 22.00 -5.17
N LEU A 494 53.49 21.77 -5.32
CA LEU A 494 52.53 22.79 -5.77
C LEU A 494 52.08 23.74 -4.65
N SER A 495 52.23 23.36 -3.37
CA SER A 495 51.76 24.15 -2.23
C SER A 495 52.81 25.12 -1.67
N PHE A 496 54.08 25.03 -2.10
CA PHE A 496 55.20 25.76 -1.49
C PHE A 496 55.77 26.92 -2.33
N PRO A 497 56.31 27.98 -1.69
CA PRO A 497 57.04 29.05 -2.38
C PRO A 497 58.36 28.56 -3.02
N GLN A 498 58.75 29.18 -4.15
CA GLN A 498 59.83 28.76 -5.07
C GLN A 498 61.21 28.43 -4.46
N ASN A 499 61.51 28.89 -3.25
CA ASN A 499 62.76 28.58 -2.56
C ASN A 499 62.78 27.16 -1.95
N VAL A 500 61.61 26.59 -1.65
CA VAL A 500 61.50 25.23 -1.07
C VAL A 500 61.48 24.16 -2.18
N THR A 501 61.00 24.51 -3.37
CA THR A 501 61.02 23.63 -4.56
C THR A 501 62.44 23.26 -5.00
N ALA A 502 63.42 24.17 -4.87
CA ALA A 502 64.81 23.89 -5.20
C ALA A 502 65.45 22.83 -4.27
N THR A 503 65.11 22.86 -2.97
CA THR A 503 65.52 21.81 -2.01
C THR A 503 64.83 20.48 -2.27
N LEU A 504 63.57 20.49 -2.70
CA LEU A 504 62.79 19.32 -3.08
C LEU A 504 63.37 18.58 -4.30
N ASP A 505 63.90 19.32 -5.29
CA ASP A 505 64.57 18.74 -6.45
C ASP A 505 65.89 18.05 -6.04
N ALA A 506 66.66 18.63 -5.11
CA ALA A 506 67.87 18.01 -4.56
C ALA A 506 67.60 16.74 -3.72
N ILE A 507 66.42 16.63 -3.09
CA ILE A 507 66.01 15.43 -2.33
C ILE A 507 65.60 14.29 -3.29
N ARG A 508 64.88 14.61 -4.37
CA ARG A 508 64.54 13.66 -5.43
C ARG A 508 65.78 13.05 -6.08
N ASP A 509 66.79 13.87 -6.35
CA ASP A 509 68.03 13.39 -6.98
C ASP A 509 68.87 12.46 -6.08
N ARG A 510 68.60 12.45 -4.77
CA ARG A 510 69.20 11.52 -3.80
C ARG A 510 68.49 10.16 -3.70
N PHE A 511 67.23 10.08 -4.12
CA PHE A 511 66.43 8.85 -4.10
C PHE A 511 65.87 8.55 -5.49
N PRO A 512 66.66 7.92 -6.38
CA PRO A 512 66.19 7.57 -7.71
C PRO A 512 65.06 6.54 -7.60
N PHE A 513 63.86 6.95 -7.98
CA PHE A 513 62.70 6.09 -8.12
C PHE A 513 62.95 5.15 -9.31
N GLN A 514 63.06 3.84 -9.05
CA GLN A 514 62.93 2.83 -10.11
C GLN A 514 61.45 2.73 -10.45
N GLY A 515 61.13 3.08 -11.69
CA GLY A 515 59.77 3.20 -12.22
C GLY A 515 59.00 1.90 -12.32
#